data_AF-A0A523P287-F1
#
_entry.id   AF-A0A523P287-F1
#
_cell.length_a   1.000
_cell.length_b   1.000
_cell.length_c   1.000
_cell.angle_alpha   90.00
_cell.angle_beta   90.00
_cell.angle_gamma   90.00
#
_symmetry.space_group_name_H-M   'P 1'
#
loop_
_entity.id
_entity.type
_entity.pdbx_description
1 polymer ?
#
loop_
_entity_poly.entity_id
_entity_poly.type
_entity_poly.pdbx_seq_one_letter_code
_entity_poly.pdbx_strand_id
1 'polypeptide(L)'
;METEHEKWIGQHIGYRYDVNLLPDYTRLTPFLKKYMEIMGWRDLNWLEDVHMGYEEGRPAAFDRNINGWVTVPKSVKLPNNQQDRDMLARELLVKFQMSERHPLVDLKKAYRKF
;
A
#
# COMPACT_ATOMS: atom_id res chain seq x y z
N MET A 1 -11.02 -22.05 -16.50
CA MET A 1 -9.56 -22.27 -16.57
C MET A 1 -8.92 -20.91 -16.41
N GLU A 2 -8.81 -20.42 -15.17
CA GLU A 2 -7.89 -19.31 -14.85
C GLU A 2 -6.49 -19.88 -14.99
N THR A 3 -5.74 -19.33 -15.94
CA THR A 3 -4.48 -19.92 -16.39
C THR A 3 -3.40 -19.65 -15.36
N GLU A 4 -2.50 -20.62 -15.17
CA GLU A 4 -1.28 -20.53 -14.33
C GLU A 4 -0.58 -19.16 -14.41
N HIS A 5 -0.68 -18.48 -15.55
CA HIS A 5 -0.18 -17.13 -15.76
C HIS A 5 -0.74 -16.10 -14.76
N GLU A 6 -2.06 -15.99 -14.56
CA GLU A 6 -2.66 -15.02 -13.62
C GLU A 6 -2.21 -15.23 -12.16
N LYS A 7 -1.87 -16.47 -11.78
CA LYS A 7 -1.31 -16.75 -10.45
C LYS A 7 0.11 -16.22 -10.27
N TRP A 8 0.91 -16.15 -11.33
CA TRP A 8 2.30 -15.68 -11.26
C TRP A 8 2.43 -14.15 -11.26
N ILE A 9 1.44 -13.44 -11.81
CA ILE A 9 1.46 -11.97 -11.98
C ILE A 9 0.52 -11.24 -11.01
N GLY A 10 -0.36 -11.96 -10.31
CA GLY A 10 -1.48 -11.35 -9.57
C GLY A 10 -2.56 -10.80 -10.51
N GLN A 11 -3.64 -10.26 -9.94
CA GLN A 11 -4.70 -9.64 -10.76
C GLN A 11 -4.12 -8.56 -11.69
N HIS A 12 -4.41 -8.65 -12.98
CA HIS A 12 -4.17 -7.55 -13.92
C HIS A 12 -5.13 -6.40 -13.61
N ILE A 13 -4.64 -5.40 -12.87
CA ILE A 13 -5.26 -4.07 -12.89
C ILE A 13 -4.85 -3.45 -14.22
N GLY A 14 -5.71 -3.57 -15.24
CA GLY A 14 -5.44 -3.01 -16.56
C GLY A 14 -5.10 -1.51 -16.51
N TYR A 15 -4.33 -1.02 -17.48
CA TYR A 15 -3.99 0.40 -17.72
C TYR A 15 -5.22 1.26 -18.11
N ARG A 16 -6.33 1.09 -17.42
CA ARG A 16 -7.52 1.93 -17.48
C ARG A 16 -7.83 2.27 -16.04
N TYR A 17 -7.32 3.38 -15.56
CA TYR A 17 -8.04 4.64 -15.67
C TYR A 17 -7.03 5.77 -15.48
N ASP A 18 -7.15 6.79 -16.31
CA ASP A 18 -6.54 8.10 -16.10
C ASP A 18 -7.26 8.75 -14.92
N VAL A 19 -7.01 8.23 -13.71
CA VAL A 19 -7.55 8.78 -12.47
C VAL A 19 -6.43 9.59 -11.85
N ASN A 20 -6.52 10.91 -11.98
CA ASN A 20 -5.87 11.80 -11.05
C ASN A 20 -6.45 11.50 -9.64
N LEU A 21 -5.81 10.56 -8.92
CA LEU A 21 -6.18 10.05 -7.58
C LEU A 21 -5.41 10.79 -6.50
N LEU A 22 -5.32 12.11 -6.62
CA LEU A 22 -4.76 12.91 -5.54
C LEU A 22 -5.50 12.52 -4.24
N PRO A 23 -4.76 12.18 -3.17
CA PRO A 23 -5.35 11.89 -1.90
C PRO A 23 -6.34 12.99 -1.50
N ASP A 24 -7.62 12.65 -1.33
CA ASP A 24 -8.54 13.52 -0.61
C ASP A 24 -8.03 13.65 0.82
N TYR A 25 -7.33 14.74 1.10
CA TYR A 25 -6.68 15.00 2.38
C TYR A 25 -7.69 15.14 3.54
N THR A 26 -8.99 15.32 3.25
CA THR A 26 -10.03 15.31 4.28
C THR A 26 -10.28 13.90 4.84
N ARG A 27 -9.82 12.87 4.12
CA ARG A 27 -10.00 11.44 4.41
C ARG A 27 -8.75 10.80 4.98
N LEU A 28 -7.71 11.59 5.30
CA LEU A 28 -6.49 11.07 5.91
C LEU A 28 -6.83 10.27 7.15
N THR A 29 -6.24 9.09 7.25
CA THR A 29 -6.29 8.34 8.48
C THR A 29 -5.50 9.08 9.57
N PRO A 30 -5.81 8.87 10.85
CA PRO A 30 -5.04 9.47 11.95
C PRO A 30 -3.54 9.16 11.87
N PHE A 31 -3.20 7.96 11.39
CA PHE A 31 -1.82 7.56 11.16
C PHE A 31 -1.15 8.39 10.06
N LEU A 32 -1.76 8.50 8.87
CA LEU A 32 -1.20 9.26 7.75
C LEU A 32 -1.06 10.74 8.07
N LYS A 33 -2.02 11.31 8.81
CA LYS A 33 -1.92 12.69 9.31
C LYS A 33 -0.70 12.89 10.21
N LYS A 34 -0.49 12.00 11.17
CA LYS A 34 0.69 12.03 12.05
C LYS A 34 1.99 11.79 11.29
N TYR A 35 1.98 10.89 10.31
CA TYR A 35 3.12 10.62 9.45
C TYR A 35 3.56 11.88 8.70
N MET A 36 2.63 12.60 8.06
CA MET A 36 2.93 13.87 7.38
C MET A 36 3.53 14.91 8.33
N GLU A 37 2.98 15.04 9.55
CA GLU A 37 3.47 15.95 10.58
C GLU A 37 4.93 15.64 10.97
N ILE A 38 5.24 14.37 11.25
CA ILE A 38 6.59 13.93 11.62
C ILE A 38 7.59 14.17 10.49
N MET A 39 7.18 13.87 9.25
CA MET A 39 8.05 14.03 8.08
C MET A 39 8.20 15.48 7.64
N GLY A 40 7.36 16.39 8.15
CA GLY A 40 7.31 17.79 7.70
C GLY A 40 6.80 17.93 6.26
N TRP A 41 5.99 16.97 5.80
CA TRP A 41 5.51 16.91 4.42
C TRP A 41 4.17 17.62 4.25
N ARG A 42 3.98 18.26 3.10
CA ARG A 42 2.76 19.01 2.77
C ARG A 42 1.71 18.15 2.06
N ASP A 43 2.14 17.05 1.45
CA ASP A 43 1.32 16.16 0.65
C ASP A 43 1.78 14.69 0.79
N LEU A 44 1.02 13.77 0.17
CA LEU A 44 1.32 12.34 0.09
C LEU A 44 1.38 11.88 -1.37
N ASN A 45 1.85 12.73 -2.29
CA ASN A 45 1.81 12.41 -3.72
C ASN A 45 2.66 11.17 -4.06
N TRP A 46 3.73 10.88 -3.33
CA TRP A 46 4.51 9.65 -3.53
C TRP A 46 3.72 8.35 -3.24
N LEU A 47 2.56 8.44 -2.59
CA LEU A 47 1.63 7.33 -2.35
C LEU A 47 0.44 7.34 -3.32
N GLU A 48 0.44 8.18 -4.36
CA GLU A 48 -0.71 8.35 -5.26
C GLU A 48 -1.09 7.03 -5.94
N ASP A 49 -0.06 6.27 -6.36
CA ASP A 49 -0.14 4.99 -7.08
C ASP A 49 -0.32 3.75 -6.16
N VAL A 50 -0.65 3.99 -4.88
CA VAL A 50 -0.93 2.93 -3.90
C VAL A 50 -2.42 2.81 -3.67
N HIS A 51 -2.97 1.62 -3.92
CA HIS A 51 -4.42 1.37 -3.92
C HIS A 51 -4.79 0.08 -3.21
N MET A 52 -6.05 -0.01 -2.76
CA MET A 52 -6.59 -1.27 -2.28
C MET A 52 -7.02 -2.15 -3.47
N GLY A 53 -6.41 -3.31 -3.60
CA GLY A 53 -6.79 -4.34 -4.56
C GLY A 53 -7.05 -5.70 -3.88
N TYR A 54 -7.04 -6.76 -4.68
CA TYR A 54 -7.21 -8.13 -4.19
C TYR A 54 -6.16 -9.06 -4.81
N GLU A 55 -5.52 -9.85 -3.96
CA GLU A 55 -4.59 -10.92 -4.31
C GLU A 55 -5.20 -12.25 -3.84
N GLU A 56 -5.42 -13.19 -4.76
CA GLU A 56 -6.07 -14.49 -4.46
C GLU A 56 -7.40 -14.36 -3.68
N GLY A 57 -8.19 -13.34 -4.01
CA GLY A 57 -9.47 -13.05 -3.34
C GLY A 57 -9.34 -12.45 -1.94
N ARG A 58 -8.12 -12.15 -1.47
CA ARG A 58 -7.86 -11.46 -0.22
C ARG A 58 -7.54 -10.00 -0.49
N PRO A 59 -8.03 -9.06 0.34
CA PRO A 59 -7.64 -7.67 0.20
C PRO A 59 -6.14 -7.51 0.40
N ALA A 60 -5.52 -6.71 -0.48
CA ALA A 60 -4.10 -6.41 -0.45
C ALA A 60 -3.87 -4.96 -0.90
N ALA A 61 -2.91 -4.29 -0.27
CA ALA A 61 -2.41 -3.02 -0.77
C ALA A 61 -1.51 -3.30 -1.98
N PHE A 62 -1.82 -2.67 -3.10
CA PHE A 62 -1.04 -2.75 -4.33
C PHE A 62 -0.18 -1.49 -4.46
N ASP A 63 1.12 -1.67 -4.61
CA ASP A 63 2.07 -0.60 -4.94
C ASP A 63 2.51 -0.74 -6.39
N ARG A 64 2.03 0.17 -7.25
CA ARG A 64 2.33 0.15 -8.68
C ARG A 64 3.80 0.46 -8.97
N ASN A 65 4.48 1.23 -8.13
CA ASN A 65 5.87 1.65 -8.37
C ASN A 65 6.82 0.45 -8.43
N ILE A 66 6.53 -0.58 -7.63
CA ILE A 66 7.32 -1.82 -7.57
C ILE A 66 6.57 -3.03 -8.11
N ASN A 67 5.35 -2.83 -8.63
CA ASN A 67 4.42 -3.88 -9.02
C ASN A 67 4.27 -4.98 -7.93
N GLY A 68 4.06 -4.54 -6.69
CA GLY A 68 4.10 -5.39 -5.50
C GLY A 68 2.80 -5.38 -4.73
N TRP A 69 2.56 -6.47 -3.97
CA TRP A 69 1.37 -6.67 -3.17
C TRP A 69 1.74 -6.86 -1.70
N VAL A 70 0.97 -6.24 -0.80
CA VAL A 70 1.05 -6.43 0.65
C VAL A 70 -0.33 -6.83 1.16
N THR A 71 -0.48 -8.09 1.57
CA THR A 71 -1.76 -8.62 2.06
C THR A 71 -2.26 -7.88 3.30
N VAL A 72 -3.55 -7.55 3.34
CA VAL A 72 -4.17 -6.95 4.50
C VAL A 72 -4.49 -8.02 5.55
N PRO A 73 -4.16 -7.83 6.84
CA PRO A 73 -4.51 -8.78 7.89
C PRO A 73 -6.04 -8.99 7.97
N LYS A 74 -6.46 -10.25 8.17
CA LYS A 74 -7.90 -10.63 8.22
C LYS A 74 -8.71 -9.90 9.30
N SER A 75 -8.06 -9.37 10.32
CA SER A 75 -8.70 -8.61 11.41
C SER A 75 -9.07 -7.17 11.01
N VAL A 76 -8.53 -6.65 9.91
CA VAL A 76 -8.81 -5.29 9.45
C VAL A 76 -10.13 -5.28 8.68
N LYS A 77 -11.08 -4.48 9.16
CA LYS A 77 -12.34 -4.25 8.45
C LYS A 77 -12.15 -3.20 7.36
N LEU A 78 -12.47 -3.56 6.12
CA LEU A 78 -12.37 -2.62 5.00
C LEU A 78 -13.53 -1.62 5.04
N PRO A 79 -13.26 -0.33 4.74
CA PRO A 79 -14.30 0.66 4.49
C PRO A 79 -15.18 0.28 3.27
N ASN A 80 -16.36 0.88 3.16
CA ASN A 80 -17.29 0.59 2.05
C ASN A 80 -17.06 1.47 0.80
N ASN A 81 -16.30 2.56 0.90
CA ASN A 81 -15.98 3.42 -0.24
C ASN A 81 -14.52 3.27 -0.66
N GLN A 82 -14.25 3.54 -1.94
CA GLN A 82 -12.94 3.34 -2.54
C GLN A 82 -11.88 4.28 -1.94
N GLN A 83 -12.23 5.54 -1.69
CA GLN A 83 -11.27 6.54 -1.19
C GLN A 83 -10.68 6.15 0.16
N ASP A 84 -11.53 5.74 1.11
CA ASP A 84 -11.09 5.30 2.44
C ASP A 84 -10.31 3.99 2.36
N ARG A 85 -10.64 3.09 1.43
CA ARG A 85 -9.86 1.86 1.17
C ARG A 85 -8.47 2.18 0.68
N ASP A 86 -8.33 3.12 -0.24
CA ASP A 86 -7.01 3.52 -0.74
C ASP A 86 -6.21 4.27 0.33
N MET A 87 -6.84 5.10 1.17
CA MET A 87 -6.18 5.68 2.35
C MET A 87 -5.67 4.60 3.31
N LEU A 88 -6.46 3.54 3.53
CA LEU A 88 -6.04 2.40 4.33
C LEU A 88 -4.88 1.63 3.67
N ALA A 89 -4.88 1.43 2.35
CA ALA A 89 -3.79 0.80 1.63
C ALA A 89 -2.47 1.58 1.80
N ARG A 90 -2.53 2.90 1.66
CA ARG A 90 -1.41 3.83 1.87
C ARG A 90 -0.87 3.75 3.29
N GLU A 91 -1.75 3.78 4.29
CA GLU A 91 -1.36 3.59 5.70
C GLU A 91 -0.68 2.24 5.92
N LEU A 92 -1.24 1.16 5.36
CA LEU A 92 -0.69 -0.20 5.52
C LEU A 92 0.70 -0.32 4.91
N LEU A 93 0.93 0.26 3.73
CA LEU A 93 2.24 0.27 3.10
C LEU A 93 3.27 0.98 3.97
N VAL A 94 2.95 2.18 4.46
CA VAL A 94 3.87 2.95 5.33
C VAL A 94 4.14 2.19 6.63
N LYS A 95 3.12 1.62 7.28
CA LYS A 95 3.29 0.77 8.47
C LYS A 95 4.17 -0.45 8.20
N PHE A 96 4.01 -1.08 7.05
CA PHE A 96 4.83 -2.21 6.63
C PHE A 96 6.29 -1.80 6.47
N GLN A 97 6.56 -0.72 5.71
CA GLN A 97 7.92 -0.21 5.48
C GLN A 97 8.61 0.24 6.78
N MET A 98 7.86 0.79 7.74
CA MET A 98 8.38 1.22 9.04
C MET A 98 8.42 0.10 10.09
N SER A 99 7.97 -1.11 9.77
CA SER A 99 7.89 -2.21 10.73
C SER A 99 9.28 -2.67 11.16
N GLU A 100 9.47 -2.93 12.46
CA GLU A 100 10.70 -3.55 12.97
C GLU A 100 10.96 -4.95 12.39
N ARG A 101 9.90 -5.60 11.90
CA ARG A 101 9.96 -6.92 11.24
C ARG A 101 10.16 -6.82 9.72
N HIS A 102 10.41 -5.63 9.20
CA HIS A 102 10.62 -5.45 7.77
C HIS A 102 11.92 -6.16 7.34
N PRO A 103 11.96 -6.92 6.22
CA PRO A 103 13.14 -7.69 5.82
C PRO A 103 14.43 -6.86 5.69
N LEU A 104 14.30 -5.57 5.33
CA LEU A 104 15.46 -4.67 5.26
C LEU A 104 16.12 -4.42 6.62
N VAL A 105 15.38 -4.55 7.73
CA VAL A 105 15.96 -4.45 9.09
C VAL A 105 16.90 -5.63 9.34
N ASP A 106 16.51 -6.83 8.93
CA ASP A 106 17.35 -8.02 9.08
C ASP A 106 18.56 -7.98 8.14
N LEU A 107 18.38 -7.52 6.89
CA LEU A 107 19.50 -7.28 5.98
C LEU A 107 20.46 -6.21 6.52
N LYS A 108 19.94 -5.11 7.10
CA LYS A 108 20.78 -4.10 7.75
C LYS A 108 21.56 -4.70 8.91
N LYS A 109 20.96 -5.55 9.75
CA LYS A 109 21.68 -6.22 10.85
C LYS A 109 22.78 -7.16 10.33
N ALA A 110 22.50 -7.91 9.26
CA ALA A 110 23.44 -8.88 8.71
C ALA A 110 24.62 -8.24 7.95
N TYR A 111 24.40 -7.11 7.27
CA TYR A 111 25.36 -6.57 6.28
C TYR A 111 25.82 -5.13 6.51
N ARG A 112 25.37 -4.44 7.57
CA ARG A 112 25.83 -3.08 7.88
C ARG A 112 27.34 -3.09 8.18
N LYS A 113 28.11 -2.37 7.37
CA LYS A 113 29.53 -2.08 7.65
C LYS A 113 29.64 -1.03 8.77
N PHE A 114 30.68 -1.17 9.58
CA PHE A 114 30.95 -0.35 10.78
C PHE A 114 31.26 1.09 10.43
#